data_AF-H2KVP3-F1
#
_entry.id   AF-H2KVP3-F1
#
_cell.length_a   1.000
_cell.length_b   1.000
_cell.length_c   1.000
_cell.angle_alpha   90.00
_cell.angle_beta   90.00
_cell.angle_gamma   90.00
#
_symmetry.space_group_name_H-M   'P 1'
#
loop_
_entity.id
_entity.type
_entity.pdbx_description
1 polymer ?
#
loop_
_entity_poly.entity_id
_entity_poly.type
_entity_poly.pdbx_seq_one_letter_code
_entity_poly.pdbx_strand_id
1 'polypeptide(L)'
;MASPTENVHSPILFPNSPVARIVFIPSQSNKRWSDYDGKFSIHCGAVDSLGRVHNYCGHRGLRVDEVGWADAMVINLATVLDPLKVQSRMWDTAIHECSEDLLRGHSDDPNLHADKERFDCLDFLVIQCTQALKFADKTRMSLLVVHQVDVDLFAELGN
;
A
#
# COMPACT_ATOMS: atom_id res chain seq x y z
N MET A 1 -2.26 6.82 19.13
CA MET A 1 -1.65 7.58 18.01
C MET A 1 -0.27 7.00 17.78
N ALA A 2 0.00 6.37 16.64
CA ALA A 2 1.33 5.84 16.31
C ALA A 2 2.30 6.98 15.99
N SER A 3 3.54 6.90 16.46
CA SER A 3 4.53 7.96 16.28
C SER A 3 4.93 8.08 14.80
N PRO A 4 5.09 9.30 14.24
CA PRO A 4 5.60 9.51 12.87
C PRO A 4 7.03 8.99 12.63
N THR A 5 7.71 8.48 13.67
CA THR A 5 9.12 8.05 13.64
C THR A 5 9.31 6.55 13.84
N GLU A 6 8.24 5.74 13.75
CA GLU A 6 8.38 4.30 13.85
C GLU A 6 9.16 3.75 12.65
N ASN A 7 10.14 2.89 12.94
CA ASN A 7 10.88 2.14 11.94
C ASN A 7 9.89 1.49 10.96
N VAL A 8 10.22 1.53 9.66
CA VAL A 8 9.43 0.91 8.61
C VAL A 8 9.14 -0.57 8.90
N HIS A 9 10.06 -1.25 9.58
CA HIS A 9 9.94 -2.66 9.96
C HIS A 9 9.17 -2.92 11.26
N SER A 10 8.68 -1.87 11.93
CA SER A 10 7.81 -2.05 13.10
C SER A 10 6.45 -2.60 12.64
N PRO A 11 5.96 -3.72 13.22
CA PRO A 11 4.65 -4.25 12.88
C PRO A 11 3.52 -3.38 13.45
N ILE A 12 2.38 -3.40 12.77
CA ILE A 12 1.13 -2.80 13.23
C ILE A 12 0.34 -3.87 13.98
N LEU A 13 0.10 -3.63 15.27
CA LEU A 13 -0.58 -4.61 16.14
C LEU A 13 -2.10 -4.65 15.93
N PHE A 14 -2.68 -3.65 15.27
CA PHE A 14 -4.13 -3.48 15.13
C PHE A 14 -4.57 -3.47 13.65
N PRO A 15 -4.97 -4.62 13.07
CA PRO A 15 -5.25 -4.74 11.64
C PRO A 15 -6.49 -3.96 11.17
N ASN A 16 -7.38 -3.60 12.10
CA ASN A 16 -8.58 -2.81 11.83
C ASN A 16 -8.37 -1.30 12.03
N SER A 17 -7.14 -0.88 12.36
CA SER A 17 -6.75 0.52 12.45
C SER A 17 -6.43 1.06 11.04
N PRO A 18 -6.71 2.34 10.75
CA PRO A 18 -6.27 2.96 9.50
C PRO A 18 -4.76 3.17 9.55
N VAL A 19 -3.99 2.19 9.09
CA VAL A 19 -2.55 2.35 8.98
C VAL A 19 -2.10 1.75 7.65
N ALA A 20 -1.91 2.64 6.68
CA ALA A 20 -1.09 2.39 5.51
C ALA A 20 0.19 3.20 5.67
N ARG A 21 1.32 2.60 5.32
CA ARG A 21 2.62 3.24 5.40
C ARG A 21 3.32 3.08 4.06
N ILE A 22 3.91 4.16 3.62
CA ILE A 22 4.84 4.15 2.48
C ILE A 22 6.20 4.60 2.97
N VAL A 23 7.23 4.15 2.29
CA VAL A 23 8.61 4.44 2.63
C VAL A 23 9.34 4.98 1.42
N PHE A 24 10.16 6.01 1.65
CA PHE A 24 11.06 6.59 0.66
C PHE A 24 12.49 6.49 1.15
N ILE A 25 13.41 6.15 0.25
CA ILE A 25 14.79 5.82 0.61
C ILE A 25 15.78 6.31 -0.46
N PRO A 26 16.91 6.93 -0.10
CA PRO A 26 17.97 7.25 -1.03
C PRO A 26 18.42 5.98 -1.76
N SER A 27 18.48 5.98 -3.09
CA SER A 27 18.92 4.79 -3.83
C SER A 27 20.41 4.50 -3.65
N GLN A 28 21.20 5.47 -3.19
CA GLN A 28 22.63 5.37 -2.98
C GLN A 28 22.91 5.04 -1.51
N SER A 29 23.62 3.94 -1.25
CA SER A 29 23.90 3.43 0.09
C SER A 29 24.75 4.35 0.98
N ASN A 30 25.45 5.33 0.39
CA ASN A 30 26.25 6.32 1.11
C ASN A 30 25.53 7.66 1.31
N LYS A 31 24.26 7.77 0.90
CA LYS A 31 23.45 8.98 1.05
C LYS A 31 22.43 8.80 2.17
N ARG A 32 22.22 9.88 2.92
CA ARG A 32 21.24 9.97 3.99
C ARG A 32 20.12 10.91 3.61
N TRP A 33 18.95 10.75 4.24
CA TRP A 33 17.86 11.70 4.07
C TRP A 33 18.23 13.12 4.47
N SER A 34 19.05 13.29 5.51
CA SER A 34 19.57 14.59 5.95
C SER A 34 20.36 15.35 4.88
N ASP A 35 20.88 14.62 3.90
CA ASP A 35 21.79 15.15 2.89
C ASP A 35 21.09 15.35 1.54
N TYR A 36 19.74 15.23 1.50
CA TYR A 36 18.97 15.34 0.28
C TYR A 36 19.01 16.76 -0.30
N ASP A 37 19.72 16.90 -1.41
CA ASP A 37 19.88 18.14 -2.17
C ASP A 37 19.12 18.11 -3.52
N GLY A 38 18.25 17.12 -3.72
CA GLY A 38 17.51 16.91 -4.97
C GLY A 38 18.30 16.25 -6.10
N LYS A 39 19.57 15.88 -5.90
CA LYS A 39 20.41 15.33 -6.98
C LYS A 39 20.56 13.82 -6.96
N PHE A 40 20.11 13.15 -5.89
CA PHE A 40 20.18 11.71 -5.79
C PHE A 40 18.78 11.10 -5.89
N SER A 41 18.69 9.94 -6.53
CA SER A 41 17.43 9.26 -6.77
C SER A 41 16.85 8.71 -5.47
N ILE A 42 15.52 8.65 -5.41
CA ILE A 42 14.78 8.09 -4.29
C ILE A 42 14.04 6.85 -4.78
N HIS A 43 14.19 5.76 -4.06
CA HIS A 43 13.38 4.56 -4.21
C HIS A 43 12.21 4.61 -3.22
N CYS A 44 11.13 3.90 -3.52
CA CYS A 44 10.00 3.84 -2.60
C CYS A 44 9.31 2.47 -2.56
N GLY A 45 8.48 2.26 -1.55
CA GLY A 45 7.75 1.02 -1.35
C GLY A 45 6.62 1.15 -0.34
N ALA A 46 5.70 0.18 -0.38
CA ALA A 46 4.62 0.07 0.58
C ALA A 46 5.01 -0.86 1.72
N VAL A 47 4.53 -0.55 2.92
CA VAL A 47 4.85 -1.29 4.13
C VAL A 47 3.58 -1.99 4.59
N ASP A 48 3.63 -3.31 4.71
CA ASP A 48 2.50 -4.08 5.20
C ASP A 48 2.37 -4.00 6.74
N SER A 49 1.31 -4.61 7.27
CA SER A 49 1.07 -4.67 8.71
C SER A 49 2.13 -5.45 9.49
N LEU A 50 2.93 -6.30 8.83
CA LEU A 50 4.04 -7.02 9.47
C LEU A 50 5.35 -6.22 9.44
N GLY A 51 5.37 -5.03 8.82
CA GLY A 51 6.58 -4.23 8.67
C GLY A 51 7.45 -4.66 7.49
N ARG A 52 6.94 -5.48 6.57
CA ARG A 52 7.68 -5.86 5.36
C ARG A 52 7.50 -4.79 4.30
N VAL A 53 8.59 -4.43 3.65
CA VAL A 53 8.61 -3.40 2.60
C VAL A 53 8.51 -4.06 1.23
N HIS A 54 7.38 -3.84 0.58
CA HIS A 54 7.10 -4.26 -0.79
C HIS A 54 7.49 -3.14 -1.74
N ASN A 55 8.37 -3.42 -2.69
CA ASN A 55 8.85 -2.42 -3.63
C ASN A 55 9.06 -3.02 -5.02
N TYR A 56 8.94 -2.18 -6.04
CA TYR A 56 9.16 -2.58 -7.42
C TYR A 56 10.38 -1.85 -7.99
N CYS A 57 11.20 -2.57 -8.75
CA CYS A 57 12.30 -1.97 -9.49
C CYS A 57 12.33 -2.56 -10.90
N GLY A 58 12.26 -1.73 -11.95
CA GLY A 58 12.11 -2.22 -13.33
C GLY A 58 13.11 -3.30 -13.76
N HIS A 59 14.35 -3.25 -13.27
CA HIS A 59 15.37 -4.27 -13.59
C HIS A 59 15.43 -5.46 -12.61
N ARG A 60 14.79 -5.38 -11.43
CA ARG A 60 14.79 -6.46 -10.42
C ARG A 60 13.40 -7.04 -10.13
N GLY A 61 12.36 -6.47 -10.71
CA GLY A 61 10.97 -6.79 -10.43
C GLY A 61 10.54 -6.41 -9.01
N LEU A 62 9.49 -7.09 -8.56
CA LEU A 62 8.95 -6.98 -7.21
C LEU A 62 9.91 -7.58 -6.18
N ARG A 63 10.09 -6.88 -5.05
CA ARG A 63 10.89 -7.32 -3.91
C ARG A 63 10.15 -7.09 -2.61
N VAL A 64 10.41 -7.98 -1.65
CA VAL A 64 9.95 -7.88 -0.28
C VAL A 64 11.17 -7.87 0.62
N ASP A 65 11.34 -6.80 1.36
CA ASP A 65 12.49 -6.59 2.25
C ASP A 65 11.99 -6.53 3.71
N GLU A 66 12.56 -7.37 4.56
CA GLU A 66 12.26 -7.43 6.01
C GLU A 66 13.29 -6.65 6.84
N VAL A 67 14.38 -6.22 6.18
CA VAL A 67 15.49 -5.43 6.74
C VAL A 67 16.04 -4.50 5.65
N GLY A 68 16.85 -3.51 6.02
CA GLY A 68 17.63 -2.73 5.05
C GLY A 68 17.14 -1.32 4.75
N TRP A 69 16.23 -0.78 5.56
CA TRP A 69 15.60 0.51 5.31
C TRP A 69 15.61 1.42 6.57
N ALA A 70 16.74 1.43 7.28
CA ALA A 70 16.90 2.16 8.54
C ALA A 70 17.03 3.68 8.37
N ASP A 71 17.63 4.14 7.26
CA ASP A 71 17.70 5.57 6.90
C ASP A 71 16.62 5.85 5.84
N ALA A 72 15.39 5.90 6.32
CA ALA A 72 14.20 5.99 5.48
C ALA A 72 13.23 7.05 5.99
N MET A 73 12.53 7.69 5.06
CA MET A 73 11.40 8.56 5.38
C MET A 73 10.14 7.71 5.31
N VAL A 74 9.52 7.48 6.46
CA VAL A 74 8.26 6.74 6.58
C VAL A 74 7.12 7.75 6.60
N ILE A 75 6.19 7.62 5.67
CA ILE A 75 4.96 8.40 5.67
C ILE A 75 3.83 7.50 6.12
N ASN A 76 3.24 7.83 7.26
CA ASN A 76 2.00 7.23 7.72
C ASN A 76 0.82 7.92 7.04
N LEU A 77 0.08 7.18 6.23
CA LEU A 77 -1.08 7.67 5.48
C LEU A 77 -2.37 7.64 6.31
N ALA A 78 -2.32 7.27 7.59
CA ALA A 78 -3.49 7.20 8.48
C ALA A 78 -4.35 8.47 8.44
N THR A 79 -3.74 9.65 8.45
CA THR A 79 -4.47 10.93 8.42
C THR A 79 -5.21 11.19 7.11
N VAL A 80 -4.69 10.68 5.99
CA VAL A 80 -5.29 10.81 4.66
C VAL A 80 -6.36 9.75 4.45
N LEU A 81 -6.17 8.55 5.00
CA LEU A 81 -6.98 7.38 4.70
C LEU A 81 -8.05 7.04 5.76
N ASP A 82 -7.94 7.55 7.00
CA ASP A 82 -8.96 7.34 8.03
C ASP A 82 -10.35 7.89 7.64
N PRO A 83 -10.47 9.08 7.01
CA PRO A 83 -11.76 9.53 6.47
C PRO A 83 -12.35 8.57 5.43
N LEU A 84 -11.48 7.84 4.73
CA LEU A 84 -11.82 6.89 3.69
C LEU A 84 -12.04 5.47 4.25
N LYS A 85 -11.86 5.27 5.56
CA LYS A 85 -12.02 3.99 6.27
C LYS A 85 -11.18 2.85 5.69
N VAL A 86 -10.04 3.16 5.09
CA VAL A 86 -9.07 2.14 4.68
C VAL A 86 -8.41 1.58 5.93
N GLN A 87 -8.57 0.30 6.18
CA GLN A 87 -7.96 -0.42 7.31
C GLN A 87 -6.66 -1.10 6.88
N SER A 88 -5.76 -1.40 7.81
CA SER A 88 -4.50 -2.10 7.50
C SER A 88 -4.71 -3.41 6.74
N ARG A 89 -5.76 -4.18 7.04
CA ARG A 89 -6.10 -5.38 6.26
C ARG A 89 -6.39 -5.10 4.78
N MET A 90 -7.06 -3.98 4.47
CA MET A 90 -7.39 -3.60 3.08
C MET A 90 -6.13 -3.13 2.35
N TRP A 91 -5.24 -2.46 3.07
CA TRP A 91 -3.92 -2.08 2.59
C TRP A 91 -3.06 -3.30 2.26
N ASP A 92 -2.99 -4.27 3.18
CA ASP A 92 -2.24 -5.52 2.97
C ASP A 92 -2.81 -6.33 1.79
N THR A 93 -4.13 -6.41 1.66
CA THR A 93 -4.79 -7.04 0.50
C THR A 93 -4.41 -6.33 -0.79
N ALA A 94 -4.40 -4.99 -0.82
CA ALA A 94 -3.98 -4.22 -1.99
C ALA A 94 -2.51 -4.46 -2.36
N ILE A 95 -1.62 -4.54 -1.37
CA ILE A 95 -0.22 -4.90 -1.61
C ILE A 95 -0.12 -6.28 -2.25
N HIS A 96 -0.83 -7.27 -1.70
CA HIS A 96 -0.81 -8.65 -2.16
C HIS A 96 -1.38 -8.78 -3.58
N GLU A 97 -2.56 -8.21 -3.85
CA GLU A 97 -3.18 -8.26 -5.19
C GLU A 97 -2.34 -7.54 -6.24
N CYS A 98 -1.80 -6.35 -5.94
CA CYS A 98 -0.86 -5.68 -6.85
C CYS A 98 0.37 -6.56 -7.15
N SER A 99 0.88 -7.25 -6.14
CA SER A 99 2.05 -8.12 -6.27
C SER A 99 1.75 -9.32 -7.16
N GLU A 100 0.62 -9.98 -6.92
CA GLU A 100 0.13 -11.10 -7.74
C GLU A 100 -0.17 -10.68 -9.18
N ASP A 101 -0.82 -9.54 -9.38
CA ASP A 101 -1.13 -9.00 -10.71
C ASP A 101 0.14 -8.69 -11.50
N LEU A 102 1.17 -8.13 -10.85
CA LEU A 102 2.46 -7.91 -11.49
C LEU A 102 3.14 -9.24 -11.85
N LEU A 103 3.14 -10.21 -10.95
CA LEU A 103 3.71 -11.55 -11.21
C LEU A 103 2.98 -12.25 -12.36
N ARG A 104 1.65 -12.09 -12.48
CA ARG A 104 0.82 -12.65 -13.56
C ARG A 104 0.93 -11.88 -14.87
N GLY A 105 1.00 -10.55 -14.82
CA GLY A 105 1.22 -9.69 -15.99
C GLY A 105 2.59 -9.87 -16.65
N HIS A 106 3.52 -10.54 -15.96
CA HIS A 106 4.76 -11.03 -16.55
C HIS A 106 4.59 -12.29 -17.42
N SER A 107 3.40 -12.91 -17.51
CA SER A 107 3.21 -14.16 -18.26
C SER A 107 2.79 -14.03 -19.72
N ASP A 108 1.92 -13.09 -20.16
CA ASP A 108 1.32 -13.24 -21.52
C ASP A 108 0.94 -11.97 -22.34
N ASP A 109 1.28 -10.73 -21.95
CA ASP A 109 0.96 -9.54 -22.78
C ASP A 109 2.22 -8.89 -23.43
N PRO A 110 2.43 -9.06 -24.75
CA PRO A 110 3.55 -8.46 -25.48
C PRO A 110 3.44 -6.93 -25.65
N ASN A 111 2.27 -6.31 -25.44
CA ASN A 111 2.12 -4.85 -25.51
C ASN A 111 2.53 -4.14 -24.22
N LEU A 112 2.56 -4.85 -23.09
CA LEU A 112 3.14 -4.32 -21.84
C LEU A 112 4.65 -4.10 -21.94
N HIS A 113 5.33 -4.77 -22.88
CA HIS A 113 6.79 -4.71 -23.02
C HIS A 113 7.33 -3.37 -23.54
N ALA A 114 6.50 -2.55 -24.20
CA ALA A 114 6.92 -1.22 -24.67
C ALA A 114 6.89 -0.16 -23.55
N ASP A 115 6.10 -0.37 -22.48
CA ASP A 115 6.00 0.53 -21.31
C ASP A 115 6.77 0.00 -20.07
N LYS A 116 7.36 -1.21 -20.15
CA LYS A 116 8.17 -1.81 -19.07
C LYS A 116 9.41 -1.00 -18.69
N GLU A 117 9.92 -0.14 -19.57
CA GLU A 117 11.01 0.79 -19.24
C GLU A 117 10.54 2.01 -18.41
N ARG A 118 9.22 2.26 -18.34
CA ARG A 118 8.64 3.40 -17.62
C ARG A 118 8.05 3.06 -16.27
N PHE A 119 7.63 1.81 -16.06
CA PHE A 119 7.03 1.40 -14.80
C PHE A 119 8.07 1.33 -13.68
N ASP A 120 7.91 2.16 -12.65
CA ASP A 120 8.85 2.28 -11.55
C ASP A 120 8.21 2.07 -10.16
N CYS A 121 9.00 2.29 -9.10
CA CYS A 121 8.55 2.14 -7.73
C CYS A 121 7.39 3.08 -7.34
N LEU A 122 7.28 4.25 -7.97
CA LEU A 122 6.23 5.21 -7.72
C LEU A 122 4.93 4.75 -8.37
N ASP A 123 4.97 4.25 -9.61
CA ASP A 123 3.81 3.68 -10.26
C ASP A 123 3.22 2.52 -9.44
N PHE A 124 4.09 1.65 -8.91
CA PHE A 124 3.70 0.58 -8.01
C PHE A 124 2.95 1.09 -6.78
N LEU A 125 3.46 2.13 -6.11
CA LEU A 125 2.79 2.76 -4.97
C LEU A 125 1.42 3.36 -5.34
N VAL A 126 1.33 4.02 -6.50
CA VAL A 126 0.08 4.64 -6.97
C VAL A 126 -0.99 3.58 -7.21
N ILE A 127 -0.63 2.44 -7.81
CA ILE A 127 -1.56 1.32 -8.04
C ILE A 127 -2.04 0.76 -6.70
N GLN A 128 -1.15 0.55 -5.72
CA GLN A 128 -1.52 0.04 -4.40
C GLN A 128 -2.47 0.97 -3.66
N CYS A 129 -2.18 2.28 -3.64
CA CYS A 129 -3.09 3.28 -3.08
C CYS A 129 -4.47 3.22 -3.75
N THR A 130 -4.49 3.12 -5.08
CA THR A 130 -5.74 3.04 -5.85
C THR A 130 -6.52 1.76 -5.53
N GLN A 131 -5.86 0.61 -5.41
CA GLN A 131 -6.51 -0.65 -5.03
C GLN A 131 -7.05 -0.61 -3.59
N ALA A 132 -6.28 -0.08 -2.64
CA ALA A 132 -6.71 0.05 -1.25
C ALA A 132 -7.99 0.88 -1.12
N LEU A 133 -8.10 1.97 -1.89
CA LEU A 133 -9.32 2.79 -1.96
C LEU A 133 -10.51 2.01 -2.55
N LYS A 134 -10.30 1.24 -3.62
CA LYS A 134 -11.36 0.38 -4.20
C LYS A 134 -11.91 -0.62 -3.19
N PHE A 135 -11.08 -1.20 -2.32
CA PHE A 135 -11.57 -2.11 -1.28
C PHE A 135 -12.41 -1.41 -0.22
N ALA A 136 -12.00 -0.20 0.19
CA ALA A 136 -12.79 0.60 1.11
C ALA A 136 -14.16 0.92 0.52
N ASP A 137 -14.22 1.34 -0.75
CA ASP A 137 -15.49 1.64 -1.43
C ASP A 137 -16.38 0.40 -1.60
N LYS A 138 -15.82 -0.74 -2.02
CA LYS A 138 -16.56 -2.01 -2.08
C LYS A 138 -17.12 -2.41 -0.72
N THR A 139 -16.32 -2.28 0.34
CA THR A 139 -16.75 -2.61 1.71
C THR A 139 -17.88 -1.68 2.17
N ARG A 140 -17.82 -0.38 1.83
CA ARG A 140 -18.92 0.56 2.10
C ARG A 140 -20.20 0.17 1.38
N MET A 141 -20.11 -0.21 0.11
CA MET A 141 -21.26 -0.70 -0.66
C MET A 141 -21.83 -1.98 -0.07
N SER A 142 -21.01 -2.95 0.32
CA SER A 142 -21.46 -4.18 0.95
C SER A 142 -22.12 -3.95 2.31
N LEU A 143 -21.58 -3.05 3.15
CA LEU A 143 -22.19 -2.66 4.42
C LEU A 143 -23.53 -1.95 4.24
N LEU A 144 -23.64 -1.08 3.23
CA LEU A 144 -24.91 -0.42 2.88
C LEU A 144 -25.96 -1.44 2.43
N VAL A 145 -25.58 -2.42 1.61
CA VAL A 145 -26.48 -3.50 1.17
C VAL A 145 -26.90 -4.37 2.35
N VAL A 146 -25.99 -4.77 3.23
CA VAL A 146 -26.33 -5.56 4.44
C VAL A 146 -27.26 -4.77 5.36
N HIS A 147 -26.98 -3.49 5.62
CA HIS A 147 -27.86 -2.66 6.43
C HIS A 147 -29.24 -2.42 5.79
N GLN A 148 -29.31 -2.27 4.46
CA GLN A 148 -30.60 -2.15 3.77
C GLN A 148 -31.40 -3.44 3.87
N VAL A 149 -30.76 -4.60 3.66
CA VAL A 149 -31.39 -5.92 3.78
C VAL A 149 -31.85 -6.19 5.23
N ASP A 150 -31.07 -5.82 6.24
CA ASP A 150 -31.48 -5.95 7.64
C ASP A 150 -32.69 -5.05 7.95
N VAL A 151 -32.69 -3.79 7.50
CA VAL A 151 -33.83 -2.86 7.70
C VAL A 151 -35.10 -3.39 7.03
N ASP A 152 -34.99 -3.94 5.81
CA ASP A 152 -36.12 -4.50 5.08
C ASP A 152 -36.63 -5.80 5.75
N LEU A 153 -35.74 -6.66 6.27
CA LEU A 153 -36.11 -7.87 7.02
C LEU A 153 -36.79 -7.56 8.35
N PHE A 154 -36.37 -6.50 9.06
CA PHE A 154 -37.04 -6.03 10.29
C PHE A 154 -38.39 -5.35 10.02
N ALA A 155 -38.57 -4.74 8.84
CA ALA A 155 -39.86 -4.18 8.44
C ALA A 155 -40.88 -5.27 8.07
N GLU A 156 -40.45 -6.41 7.53
CA GLU A 156 -41.31 -7.54 7.19
C GLU A 156 -41.72 -8.40 8.40
N LEU A 157 -40.91 -8.43 9.47
CA LEU A 157 -41.21 -9.17 10.71
C LEU A 157 -42.02 -8.35 11.74
N GLY A 158 -42.32 -7.09 11.43
CA GLY A 158 -43.05 -6.15 12.28
C GLY A 158 -44.55 -5.99 11.97
N ASN A 159 -45.13 -6.82 11.08
CA ASN A 159 -46.56 -6.83 10.75
C ASN A 159 -47.21 -8.17 11.06
#